data_AF-A0A382D8I3-F1
#
_entry.id   AF-A0A382D8I3-F1
#
_cell.length_a   1.000
_cell.length_b   1.000
_cell.length_c   1.000
_cell.angle_alpha   90.00
_cell.angle_beta   90.00
_cell.angle_gamma   90.00
#
_symmetry.space_group_name_H-M   'P 1'
#
loop_
_entity.id
_entity.type
_entity.pdbx_description
1 polymer ?
#
loop_
_entity_poly.entity_id
_entity_poly.type
_entity_poly.pdbx_seq_one_letter_code
_entity_poly.pdbx_strand_id
1 'polypeptide(L)'
;MLKRQQQKRHKKMIRRRKTMPKRKPQLQNSPQLEQLLNALPTLAFEPELVDLSMDKGRLMELMKNDHSEPYMLMDLLSEEFVSELDQRLAMLEAAHSEKSIKSALAKATRHQLAESSKIPHISNPVIVAIFLKTRSALEGRELDLAGLPGAMKEFEQKNHEHIKLLTEQIQTGEKDELGSVADDEHHVEEEFEKRIPAVEEEVYKKFLDLMPAEKQERIEEDLEVFLVDFQPPNIKEWDSGMVKHFIGEWFVENANPLKEDLDSMRESLLSLFQFLDREELLPGGVFDQVSAFLEK
;
A
#
# COMPACT_ATOMS: atom_id res chain seq x y z
N MET A 1 7.15 -44.31 -16.22
CA MET A 1 7.58 -44.28 -14.80
C MET A 1 8.13 -42.93 -14.34
N LEU A 2 8.83 -42.16 -15.19
CA LEU A 2 9.31 -40.79 -14.90
C LEU A 2 8.20 -39.82 -14.44
N LYS A 3 7.04 -39.81 -15.13
CA LYS A 3 5.86 -39.00 -14.76
C LYS A 3 5.37 -39.25 -13.32
N ARG A 4 5.39 -40.51 -12.86
CA ARG A 4 4.92 -40.92 -11.51
C ARG A 4 5.91 -40.53 -10.40
N GLN A 5 7.19 -40.38 -10.73
CA GLN A 5 8.25 -39.96 -9.80
C GLN A 5 8.32 -38.43 -9.68
N GLN A 6 8.07 -37.71 -10.77
CA GLN A 6 7.89 -36.25 -10.79
C GLN A 6 6.61 -35.83 -10.05
N GLN A 7 5.49 -36.52 -10.28
CA GLN A 7 4.24 -36.31 -9.52
C GLN A 7 4.38 -36.54 -8.01
N LYS A 8 5.18 -37.54 -7.58
CA LYS A 8 5.47 -37.76 -6.15
C LYS A 8 6.38 -36.68 -5.56
N ARG A 9 7.35 -36.15 -6.31
CA ARG A 9 8.19 -35.02 -5.88
C ARG A 9 7.37 -33.72 -5.80
N HIS A 10 6.45 -33.50 -6.75
CA HIS A 10 5.58 -32.32 -6.83
C HIS A 10 4.47 -32.33 -5.77
N LYS A 11 3.76 -33.45 -5.53
CA LYS A 11 2.82 -33.58 -4.38
C LYS A 11 3.50 -33.40 -3.02
N LYS A 12 4.76 -33.81 -2.88
CA LYS A 12 5.56 -33.61 -1.66
C LYS A 12 6.02 -32.15 -1.51
N MET A 13 6.24 -31.45 -2.61
CA MET A 13 6.54 -30.01 -2.64
C MET A 13 5.30 -29.16 -2.34
N ILE A 14 4.14 -29.49 -2.92
CA ILE A 14 2.85 -28.82 -2.63
C ILE A 14 2.41 -29.05 -1.18
N ARG A 15 2.55 -30.28 -0.64
CA ARG A 15 2.31 -30.52 0.78
C ARG A 15 3.26 -29.72 1.66
N ARG A 16 4.55 -29.62 1.30
CA ARG A 16 5.51 -28.76 2.00
C ARG A 16 5.16 -27.26 1.90
N ARG A 17 4.60 -26.76 0.79
CA ARG A 17 4.11 -25.38 0.64
C ARG A 17 2.83 -25.11 1.44
N LYS A 18 1.92 -26.09 1.54
CA LYS A 18 0.67 -26.00 2.33
C LYS A 18 0.87 -26.15 3.84
N THR A 19 1.92 -26.88 4.28
CA THR A 19 2.26 -27.03 5.70
C THR A 19 3.40 -26.14 6.16
N MET A 20 4.12 -25.49 5.25
CA MET A 20 4.96 -24.36 5.62
C MET A 20 4.01 -23.22 5.99
N PRO A 21 4.23 -22.51 7.11
CA PRO A 21 3.54 -21.26 7.33
C PRO A 21 3.75 -20.43 6.06
N LYS A 22 2.66 -19.92 5.47
CA LYS A 22 2.72 -19.00 4.33
C LYS A 22 3.87 -18.05 4.64
N ARG A 23 4.91 -18.03 3.80
CA ARG A 23 5.84 -16.91 3.87
C ARG A 23 4.93 -15.72 3.59
N LYS A 24 4.66 -14.94 4.64
CA LYS A 24 4.17 -13.58 4.48
C LYS A 24 4.98 -12.99 3.33
N PRO A 25 4.35 -12.24 2.41
CA PRO A 25 5.09 -11.53 1.39
C PRO A 25 6.31 -11.00 2.10
N GLN A 26 7.48 -11.40 1.60
CA GLN A 26 8.69 -10.81 2.09
C GLN A 26 8.51 -9.38 1.59
N LEU A 27 7.88 -8.54 2.43
CA LEU A 27 8.18 -7.13 2.50
C LEU A 27 9.65 -7.11 2.16
N GLN A 28 10.01 -6.45 1.08
CA GLN A 28 11.37 -5.96 0.98
C GLN A 28 11.55 -4.91 2.08
N ASN A 29 11.40 -5.32 3.33
CA ASN A 29 12.27 -5.01 4.44
C ASN A 29 13.65 -5.48 4.00
N SER A 30 14.20 -4.82 2.97
CA SER A 30 15.62 -4.68 2.90
C SER A 30 15.99 -4.11 4.28
N PRO A 31 17.02 -4.64 4.95
CA PRO A 31 17.50 -4.04 6.19
C PRO A 31 17.78 -2.54 5.99
N GLN A 32 18.04 -2.11 4.75
CA GLN A 32 18.14 -0.71 4.35
C GLN A 32 16.83 0.08 4.51
N LEU A 33 15.67 -0.43 4.08
CA LEU A 33 14.40 0.28 4.22
C LEU A 33 13.97 0.36 5.68
N GLU A 34 14.11 -0.73 6.45
CA GLU A 34 13.90 -0.67 7.90
C GLU A 34 14.87 0.29 8.58
N GLN A 35 16.14 0.32 8.17
CA GLN A 35 17.12 1.31 8.67
C GLN A 35 16.73 2.74 8.30
N LEU A 36 16.21 2.98 7.10
CA LEU A 36 15.75 4.29 6.64
C LEU A 36 14.52 4.75 7.44
N LEU A 37 13.52 3.89 7.61
CA LEU A 37 12.34 4.20 8.41
C LEU A 37 12.70 4.49 9.87
N ASN A 38 13.61 3.70 10.46
CA ASN A 38 14.11 3.94 11.81
C ASN A 38 14.99 5.21 11.91
N ALA A 39 15.56 5.66 10.80
CA ALA A 39 16.36 6.89 10.73
C ALA A 39 15.53 8.14 10.43
N LEU A 40 14.26 8.02 9.98
CA LEU A 40 13.40 9.18 9.71
C LEU A 40 13.32 10.15 10.91
N PRO A 41 13.05 9.71 12.15
CA PRO A 41 12.96 10.61 13.31
C PRO A 41 14.22 11.46 13.54
N THR A 42 15.39 10.95 13.12
CA THR A 42 16.67 11.66 13.35
C THR A 42 16.80 12.93 12.50
N LEU A 43 15.99 13.08 11.44
CA LEU A 43 15.93 14.31 10.66
C LEU A 43 15.62 15.54 11.53
N ALA A 44 14.87 15.39 12.64
CA ALA A 44 14.56 16.49 13.56
C ALA A 44 15.79 17.11 14.26
N PHE A 45 16.96 16.49 14.09
CA PHE A 45 18.25 16.93 14.64
C PHE A 45 19.23 17.40 13.57
N GLU A 46 18.84 17.37 12.30
CA GLU A 46 19.64 17.97 11.23
C GLU A 46 19.73 19.48 11.42
N PRO A 47 20.85 20.12 11.04
CA PRO A 47 21.10 21.53 11.33
C PRO A 47 20.04 22.47 10.72
N GLU A 48 19.36 22.06 9.65
CA GLU A 48 18.27 22.79 9.01
C GLU A 48 16.94 22.69 9.79
N LEU A 49 16.79 21.68 10.65
CA LEU A 49 15.58 21.39 11.42
C LEU A 49 15.80 21.51 12.94
N VAL A 50 17.04 21.75 13.39
CA VAL A 50 17.40 21.71 14.80
C VAL A 50 16.77 22.85 15.61
N ASP A 51 16.53 24.00 14.98
CA ASP A 51 15.86 25.17 15.56
C ASP A 51 14.34 25.15 15.34
N LEU A 52 13.83 24.24 14.50
CA LEU A 52 12.40 24.10 14.27
C LEU A 52 11.72 23.51 15.52
N SER A 53 10.72 24.22 16.04
CA SER A 53 9.92 23.78 17.19
C SER A 53 8.47 24.20 17.03
N MET A 54 7.55 23.42 17.59
CA MET A 54 6.13 23.77 17.65
C MET A 54 5.89 24.92 18.66
N ASP A 55 4.71 25.53 18.63
CA ASP A 55 4.35 26.62 19.53
C ASP A 55 4.33 26.14 21.00
N LYS A 56 5.34 26.59 21.76
CA LYS A 56 5.52 26.26 23.18
C LYS A 56 4.44 26.88 24.07
N GLY A 57 3.94 28.05 23.72
CA GLY A 57 2.86 28.72 24.46
C GLY A 57 1.58 27.91 24.35
N ARG A 58 1.23 27.54 23.11
CA ARG A 58 0.07 26.70 22.82
C ARG A 58 0.19 25.30 23.44
N LEU A 59 1.36 24.66 23.34
CA LEU A 59 1.63 23.37 23.98
C LEU A 59 1.42 23.43 25.50
N MET A 60 1.87 24.50 26.16
CA MET A 60 1.66 24.69 27.60
C MET A 60 0.18 24.78 27.98
N GLU A 61 -0.63 25.45 27.16
CA GLU A 61 -2.08 25.53 27.37
C GLU A 61 -2.75 24.17 27.20
N LEU A 62 -2.39 23.43 26.15
CA LEU A 62 -2.92 22.09 25.88
C LEU A 62 -2.58 21.10 27.01
N MET A 63 -1.35 21.16 27.53
CA MET A 63 -0.91 20.37 28.68
C MET A 63 -1.68 20.70 29.96
N LYS A 64 -2.02 21.98 30.20
CA LYS A 64 -2.82 22.39 31.38
C LYS A 64 -4.26 21.89 31.32
N ASN A 65 -4.77 21.66 30.11
CA ASN A 65 -6.13 21.20 29.87
C ASN A 65 -6.22 19.67 29.76
N ASP A 66 -5.20 18.91 30.16
CA ASP A 66 -5.14 17.44 30.14
C ASP A 66 -5.54 16.79 28.80
N HIS A 67 -5.23 17.44 27.67
CA HIS A 67 -5.46 16.83 26.35
C HIS A 67 -4.52 15.64 26.16
N SER A 68 -4.94 14.63 25.39
CA SER A 68 -4.03 13.53 25.04
C SER A 68 -2.99 13.98 24.02
N GLU A 69 -1.77 13.44 24.09
CA GLU A 69 -0.63 13.86 23.25
C GLU A 69 -0.93 13.86 21.75
N PRO A 70 -1.68 12.89 21.19
CA PRO A 70 -2.13 12.92 19.81
C PRO A 70 -2.91 14.17 19.41
N TYR A 71 -3.91 14.56 20.20
CA TYR A 71 -4.70 15.76 19.95
C TYR A 71 -3.86 17.03 20.12
N MET A 72 -2.92 17.02 21.08
CA MET A 72 -1.99 18.14 21.25
C MET A 72 -1.12 18.32 20.01
N LEU A 73 -0.57 17.22 19.47
CA LEU A 73 0.23 17.24 18.26
C LEU A 73 -0.58 17.76 17.07
N MET A 74 -1.82 17.29 16.88
CA MET A 74 -2.68 17.74 15.79
C MET A 74 -3.03 19.23 15.89
N ASP A 75 -3.31 19.75 17.09
CA ASP A 75 -3.59 21.19 17.29
C ASP A 75 -2.36 22.08 17.07
N LEU A 76 -1.16 21.53 17.29
CA LEU A 76 0.11 22.23 17.08
C LEU A 76 0.58 22.23 15.61
N LEU A 77 -0.05 21.44 14.75
CA LEU A 77 0.21 21.39 13.31
C LEU A 77 -0.49 22.54 12.58
N SER A 78 -0.11 23.77 12.90
CA SER A 78 -0.59 24.94 12.16
C SER A 78 -0.10 24.93 10.71
N GLU A 79 -0.84 25.57 9.81
CA GLU A 79 -0.44 25.73 8.40
C GLU A 79 0.94 26.41 8.28
N GLU A 80 1.25 27.34 9.18
CA GLU A 80 2.56 28.01 9.26
C GLU A 80 3.67 27.02 9.59
N PHE A 81 3.47 26.14 10.58
CA PHE A 81 4.45 25.13 10.96
C PHE A 81 4.67 24.11 9.85
N VAL A 82 3.59 23.61 9.23
CA VAL A 82 3.66 22.63 8.15
C VAL A 82 4.38 23.21 6.93
N SER A 83 4.09 24.47 6.58
CA SER A 83 4.75 25.16 5.46
C SER A 83 6.24 25.38 5.72
N GLU A 84 6.61 25.82 6.92
CA GLU A 84 8.02 26.01 7.31
C GLU A 84 8.78 24.67 7.30
N LEU A 85 8.14 23.58 7.77
CA LEU A 85 8.72 22.24 7.74
C LEU A 85 8.95 21.77 6.30
N ASP A 86 7.98 21.91 5.39
CA ASP A 86 8.16 21.53 3.98
C ASP A 86 9.28 22.34 3.31
N GLN A 87 9.34 23.66 3.57
CA GLN A 87 10.38 24.51 3.01
C GLN A 87 11.79 24.07 3.45
N ARG A 88 11.97 23.77 4.75
CA ARG A 88 13.27 23.31 5.28
C ARG A 88 13.65 21.94 4.74
N LEU A 89 12.69 21.03 4.61
CA LEU A 89 12.91 19.73 3.97
C LEU A 89 13.28 19.87 2.50
N ALA A 90 12.68 20.81 1.77
CA ALA A 90 13.03 21.11 0.38
C ALA A 90 14.48 21.63 0.24
N MET A 91 14.91 22.49 1.18
CA MET A 91 16.29 22.95 1.22
C MET A 91 17.27 21.81 1.51
N LEU A 92 16.92 20.93 2.45
CA LEU A 92 17.72 19.75 2.80
C LEU A 92 17.81 18.77 1.62
N GLU A 93 16.72 18.57 0.89
CA GLU A 93 16.69 17.77 -0.34
C GLU A 93 17.63 18.35 -1.41
N ALA A 94 17.58 19.67 -1.65
CA ALA A 94 18.40 20.34 -2.65
C ALA A 94 19.90 20.43 -2.28
N ALA A 95 20.22 20.46 -0.98
CA ALA A 95 21.59 20.54 -0.47
C ALA A 95 22.35 19.20 -0.59
N HIS A 96 21.65 18.09 -0.86
CA HIS A 96 22.22 16.76 -0.92
C HIS A 96 22.00 16.10 -2.28
N SER A 97 22.91 15.21 -2.69
CA SER A 97 22.72 14.42 -3.90
C SER A 97 21.51 13.50 -3.77
N GLU A 98 20.78 13.22 -4.85
CA GLU A 98 19.61 12.31 -4.88
C GLU A 98 19.88 10.91 -4.29
N LYS A 99 21.14 10.46 -4.30
CA LYS A 99 21.56 9.17 -3.71
C LYS A 99 21.85 9.23 -2.20
N SER A 100 21.76 10.42 -1.59
CA SER A 100 21.98 10.62 -0.17
C SER A 100 20.79 10.12 0.62
N ILE A 101 21.05 9.41 1.70
CA ILE A 101 20.04 8.99 2.67
C ILE A 101 19.22 10.20 3.13
N LYS A 102 19.86 11.35 3.38
CA LYS A 102 19.16 12.56 3.86
C LYS A 102 18.18 13.13 2.83
N SER A 103 18.57 13.15 1.56
CA SER A 103 17.70 13.58 0.45
C SER A 103 16.50 12.62 0.30
N ALA A 104 16.74 11.31 0.38
CA ALA A 104 15.69 10.31 0.34
C ALA A 104 14.70 10.40 1.52
N LEU A 105 15.22 10.59 2.73
CA LEU A 105 14.39 10.76 3.94
C LEU A 105 13.57 12.06 3.87
N ALA A 106 14.19 13.18 3.47
CA ALA A 106 13.47 14.44 3.32
C ALA A 106 12.36 14.34 2.27
N LYS A 107 12.65 13.76 1.10
CA LYS A 107 11.65 13.53 0.05
C LYS A 107 10.50 12.66 0.53
N ALA A 108 10.77 11.60 1.29
CA ALA A 108 9.74 10.74 1.88
C ALA A 108 8.86 11.53 2.89
N THR A 109 9.46 12.33 3.77
CA THR A 109 8.71 13.16 4.72
C THR A 109 7.85 14.21 4.01
N ARG A 110 8.35 14.84 2.94
CA ARG A 110 7.57 15.80 2.14
C ARG A 110 6.40 15.16 1.43
N HIS A 111 6.57 13.95 0.91
CA HIS A 111 5.46 13.18 0.33
C HIS A 111 4.36 12.92 1.36
N GLN A 112 4.73 12.50 2.57
CA GLN A 112 3.77 12.29 3.66
C GLN A 112 3.09 13.59 4.13
N LEU A 113 3.74 14.75 3.99
CA LEU A 113 3.13 16.04 4.28
C LEU A 113 2.13 16.47 3.20
N ALA A 114 2.43 16.18 1.92
CA ALA A 114 1.56 16.51 0.79
C ALA A 114 0.32 15.61 0.73
N GLU A 115 0.44 14.35 1.16
CA GLU A 115 -0.65 13.38 1.23
C GLU A 115 -1.40 13.40 2.57
N SER A 116 -1.44 14.55 3.25
CA SER A 116 -2.01 14.69 4.59
C SER A 116 -3.51 14.36 4.70
N SER A 117 -4.22 14.36 3.57
CA SER A 117 -5.59 13.86 3.49
C SER A 117 -5.64 12.34 3.70
N LYS A 118 -4.73 11.60 3.05
CA LYS A 118 -4.66 10.12 3.10
C LYS A 118 -3.87 9.60 4.31
N ILE A 119 -2.84 10.33 4.76
CA ILE A 119 -1.94 9.91 5.84
C ILE A 119 -2.02 10.93 6.99
N PRO A 120 -2.53 10.53 8.17
CA PRO A 120 -2.55 11.41 9.33
C PRO A 120 -1.14 11.90 9.65
N HIS A 121 -0.98 13.21 9.85
CA HIS A 121 0.31 13.80 10.20
C HIS A 121 0.95 13.20 11.46
N ILE A 122 0.14 12.67 12.38
CA ILE A 122 0.60 11.94 13.56
C ILE A 122 1.38 10.65 13.23
N SER A 123 1.18 10.10 12.04
CA SER A 123 1.91 8.93 11.53
C SER A 123 3.28 9.31 10.95
N ASN A 124 3.61 10.59 10.86
CA ASN A 124 4.92 11.07 10.40
C ASN A 124 5.94 11.07 11.55
N PRO A 125 6.97 10.21 11.52
CA PRO A 125 7.92 10.07 12.63
C PRO A 125 8.76 11.33 12.88
N VAL A 126 8.95 12.18 11.86
CA VAL A 126 9.69 13.46 11.99
C VAL A 126 8.87 14.46 12.78
N ILE A 127 7.56 14.54 12.51
CA ILE A 127 6.64 15.43 13.23
C ILE A 127 6.57 15.04 14.70
N VAL A 128 6.45 13.74 14.99
CA VAL A 128 6.45 13.22 16.36
C VAL A 128 7.78 13.54 17.06
N ALA A 129 8.92 13.38 16.37
CA ALA A 129 10.22 13.74 16.93
C ALA A 129 10.33 15.23 17.28
N ILE A 130 9.84 16.13 16.40
CA ILE A 130 9.83 17.59 16.66
C ILE A 130 8.89 17.92 17.84
N PHE A 131 7.74 17.26 17.93
CA PHE A 131 6.82 17.40 19.07
C PHE A 131 7.49 17.00 20.39
N LEU A 132 8.08 15.81 20.45
CA LEU A 132 8.75 15.29 21.65
C LEU A 132 9.92 16.17 22.09
N LYS A 133 10.69 16.70 21.12
CA LYS A 133 11.77 17.66 21.36
C LYS A 133 11.23 18.99 21.92
N THR A 134 10.16 19.51 21.32
CA THR A 134 9.52 20.76 21.78
C THR A 134 9.01 20.62 23.20
N ARG A 135 8.35 19.49 23.50
CA ARG A 135 7.83 19.18 24.84
C ARG A 135 8.95 19.00 25.86
N SER A 136 10.00 18.24 25.54
CA SER A 136 11.13 18.04 26.44
C SER A 136 11.77 19.37 26.81
N ALA A 137 11.99 20.25 25.82
CA ALA A 137 12.53 21.59 26.04
C ALA A 137 11.63 22.45 26.94
N LEU A 138 10.31 22.31 26.83
CA LEU A 138 9.33 22.98 27.68
C LEU A 138 9.38 22.47 29.13
N GLU A 139 9.59 21.18 29.33
CA GLU A 139 9.81 20.54 30.65
C GLU A 139 11.22 20.82 31.23
N GLY A 140 12.04 21.63 30.55
CA GLY A 140 13.40 21.97 30.97
C GLY A 140 14.43 20.85 30.75
N ARG A 141 14.10 19.85 29.93
CA ARG A 141 14.97 18.74 29.54
C ARG A 141 15.40 18.89 28.09
N GLU A 142 16.58 18.40 27.76
CA GLU A 142 17.02 18.30 26.38
C GLU A 142 16.83 16.85 25.91
N LEU A 143 16.08 16.67 24.81
CA LEU A 143 15.99 15.37 24.16
C LEU A 143 17.13 15.29 23.14
N ASP A 144 18.09 14.40 23.39
CA ASP A 144 19.19 14.14 22.49
C ASP A 144 18.88 13.01 21.50
N LEU A 145 19.76 12.84 20.51
CA LEU A 145 19.64 11.76 19.51
C LEU A 145 19.63 10.36 20.14
N ALA A 146 20.28 10.18 21.29
CA ALA A 146 20.33 8.90 21.99
C ALA A 146 19.03 8.57 22.74
N GLY A 147 18.33 9.57 23.27
CA GLY A 147 17.06 9.45 23.96
C GLY A 147 15.85 9.35 23.02
N LEU A 148 15.97 9.83 21.78
CA LEU A 148 14.87 9.86 20.81
C LEU A 148 14.21 8.48 20.58
N PRO A 149 14.93 7.37 20.35
CA PRO A 149 14.28 6.07 20.12
C PRO A 149 13.44 5.59 21.31
N GLY A 150 13.88 5.90 22.55
CA GLY A 150 13.12 5.58 23.75
C GLY A 150 11.84 6.40 23.85
N ALA A 151 11.95 7.71 23.61
CA ALA A 151 10.82 8.64 23.66
C ALA A 151 9.76 8.34 22.58
N MET A 152 10.19 8.02 21.35
CA MET A 152 9.30 7.61 20.26
C MET A 152 8.51 6.35 20.64
N LYS A 153 9.20 5.32 21.16
CA LYS A 153 8.56 4.08 21.59
C LYS A 153 7.57 4.29 22.73
N GLU A 154 7.90 5.13 23.70
CA GLU A 154 6.99 5.46 24.81
C GLU A 154 5.74 6.19 24.30
N PHE A 155 5.91 7.16 23.39
CA PHE A 155 4.81 7.87 22.75
C PHE A 155 3.89 6.92 21.98
N GLU A 156 4.45 6.04 21.14
CA GLU A 156 3.68 5.06 20.37
C GLU A 156 2.90 4.10 21.29
N GLN A 157 3.54 3.59 22.35
CA GLN A 157 2.89 2.66 23.28
C GLN A 157 1.78 3.31 24.08
N LYS A 158 2.01 4.52 24.60
CA LYS A 158 1.06 5.25 25.42
C LYS A 158 -0.17 5.69 24.62
N ASN A 159 0.04 6.05 23.36
CA ASN A 159 -0.97 6.67 22.52
C ASN A 159 -1.53 5.73 21.44
N HIS A 160 -1.18 4.44 21.45
CA HIS A 160 -1.55 3.47 20.42
C HIS A 160 -3.04 3.48 20.07
N GLU A 161 -3.91 3.35 21.08
CA GLU A 161 -5.36 3.32 20.90
C GLU A 161 -5.91 4.65 20.36
N HIS A 162 -5.31 5.78 20.75
CA HIS A 162 -5.74 7.10 20.30
C HIS A 162 -5.31 7.37 18.86
N ILE A 163 -4.09 6.97 18.50
CA ILE A 163 -3.58 7.06 17.12
C ILE A 163 -4.43 6.18 16.20
N LYS A 164 -4.77 4.96 16.65
CA LYS A 164 -5.65 4.06 15.90
C LYS A 164 -7.02 4.70 15.68
N LEU A 165 -7.66 5.18 16.73
CA LEU A 165 -8.98 5.84 16.64
C LEU A 165 -8.96 7.07 15.71
N LEU A 166 -7.93 7.91 15.82
CA LEU A 166 -7.76 9.08 14.95
C LEU A 166 -7.56 8.70 13.48
N THR A 167 -6.82 7.62 13.23
CA THR A 167 -6.60 7.10 11.87
C THR A 167 -7.90 6.57 11.29
N GLU A 168 -8.69 5.82 12.07
CA GLU A 168 -10.03 5.35 11.67
C GLU A 168 -11.02 6.50 11.45
N GLN A 169 -10.97 7.55 12.27
CA GLN A 169 -11.85 8.73 12.14
C GLN A 169 -11.55 9.57 10.89
N ILE A 170 -10.28 9.74 10.54
CA ILE A 170 -9.89 10.43 9.30
C ILE A 170 -10.37 9.61 8.08
N GLN A 171 -10.17 8.30 8.10
CA GLN A 171 -10.64 7.39 7.03
C GLN A 171 -12.17 7.31 6.90
N THR A 172 -12.91 7.49 7.99
CA THR A 172 -14.39 7.47 7.98
C THR A 172 -15.00 8.85 7.73
N GLY A 173 -14.37 9.93 8.18
CA GLY A 173 -14.77 11.31 7.90
C GLY A 173 -14.66 11.67 6.42
N GLU A 174 -13.64 11.17 5.73
CA GLU A 174 -13.53 11.30 4.26
C GLU A 174 -14.70 10.62 3.53
N LYS A 175 -15.27 9.54 4.07
CA LYS A 175 -16.44 8.86 3.47
C LYS A 175 -17.75 9.65 3.61
N ASP A 176 -17.87 10.54 4.59
CA ASP A 176 -19.08 11.34 4.81
C ASP A 176 -19.07 12.69 4.03
N GLU A 177 -17.89 13.25 3.69
CA GLU A 177 -17.79 14.43 2.82
C GLU A 177 -17.68 14.10 1.33
N LEU A 178 -17.25 12.89 0.97
CA LEU A 178 -17.23 12.39 -0.42
C LEU A 178 -18.49 11.61 -0.76
N GLY A 179 -19.64 12.29 -0.72
CA GLY A 179 -20.86 11.84 -1.41
C GLY A 179 -20.74 11.79 -2.94
N SER A 180 -19.56 12.00 -3.51
CA SER A 180 -19.30 11.81 -4.93
C SER A 180 -17.83 11.57 -5.18
N VAL A 181 -17.57 10.57 -6.02
CA VAL A 181 -16.30 10.15 -6.62
C VAL A 181 -15.65 8.99 -5.86
N ALA A 182 -16.03 7.80 -6.33
CA ALA A 182 -15.29 6.57 -6.15
C ALA A 182 -13.86 6.75 -6.66
N ASP A 183 -12.89 6.59 -5.76
CA ASP A 183 -11.53 6.22 -6.12
C ASP A 183 -11.04 5.26 -5.03
N ASP A 184 -10.95 3.99 -5.43
CA ASP A 184 -10.83 2.85 -4.53
C ASP A 184 -9.38 2.36 -4.53
N GLU A 185 -8.48 3.11 -3.88
CA GLU A 185 -7.13 2.64 -3.55
C GLU A 185 -7.16 1.97 -2.17
N HIS A 186 -7.45 0.66 -2.15
CA HIS A 186 -7.48 -0.13 -0.93
C HIS A 186 -6.07 -0.53 -0.45
N HIS A 187 -5.74 -0.04 0.73
CA HIS A 187 -4.80 -0.70 1.64
C HIS A 187 -5.35 -2.08 2.06
N VAL A 188 -4.48 -3.08 1.96
CA VAL A 188 -4.70 -4.45 2.39
C VAL A 188 -4.69 -4.53 3.92
N GLU A 189 -5.87 -4.65 4.52
CA GLU A 189 -6.05 -5.40 5.76
C GLU A 189 -6.90 -6.65 5.46
N GLU A 190 -6.42 -7.81 5.93
CA GLU A 190 -7.11 -9.10 5.85
C GLU A 190 -8.39 -9.10 6.71
N GLU A 191 -9.43 -8.35 6.30
CA GLU A 191 -10.78 -8.82 6.51
C GLU A 191 -11.09 -9.80 5.37
N PHE A 192 -11.31 -11.06 5.71
CA PHE A 192 -12.08 -11.97 4.86
C PHE A 192 -13.52 -11.42 4.79
N GLU A 193 -13.73 -10.27 4.16
CA GLU A 193 -14.96 -10.02 3.45
C GLU A 193 -15.14 -11.26 2.57
N LYS A 194 -16.26 -11.96 2.74
CA LYS A 194 -16.67 -13.01 1.80
C LYS A 194 -17.00 -12.32 0.48
N ARG A 195 -15.97 -11.87 -0.24
CA ARG A 195 -16.10 -11.28 -1.56
C ARG A 195 -16.57 -12.37 -2.50
N ILE A 196 -17.60 -12.03 -3.25
CA ILE A 196 -18.20 -12.92 -4.23
C ILE A 196 -17.12 -13.12 -5.31
N PRO A 197 -16.70 -14.37 -5.61
CA PRO A 197 -15.74 -14.62 -6.68
C PRO A 197 -16.20 -13.93 -7.96
N ALA A 198 -15.27 -13.26 -8.66
CA ALA A 198 -15.60 -12.54 -9.89
C ALA A 198 -16.29 -13.48 -10.88
N VAL A 199 -15.81 -14.73 -10.99
CA VAL A 199 -16.43 -15.83 -11.73
C VAL A 199 -16.85 -16.94 -10.75
N GLU A 200 -18.09 -17.44 -10.88
CA GLU A 200 -18.55 -18.58 -10.09
C GLU A 200 -17.71 -19.83 -10.37
N GLU A 201 -17.39 -20.60 -9.32
CA GLU A 201 -16.51 -21.78 -9.42
C GLU A 201 -17.03 -22.84 -10.40
N GLU A 202 -18.35 -22.95 -10.55
CA GLU A 202 -18.99 -23.86 -11.50
C GLU A 202 -18.81 -23.42 -12.95
N VAL A 203 -18.84 -22.11 -13.21
CA VAL A 203 -18.62 -21.52 -14.54
C VAL A 203 -17.15 -21.67 -14.93
N TYR A 204 -16.23 -21.44 -13.98
CA TYR A 204 -14.80 -21.62 -14.20
C TYR A 204 -14.43 -23.08 -14.50
N LYS A 205 -15.01 -24.05 -13.78
CA LYS A 205 -14.79 -25.49 -14.06
C LYS A 205 -15.30 -25.89 -15.45
N LYS A 206 -16.48 -25.41 -15.85
CA LYS A 206 -17.02 -25.65 -17.20
C LYS A 206 -16.08 -25.10 -18.28
N PHE A 207 -15.51 -23.92 -18.07
CA PHE A 207 -14.52 -23.35 -18.98
C PHE A 207 -13.27 -24.24 -19.10
N LEU A 208 -12.68 -24.65 -17.97
CA LEU A 208 -11.47 -25.48 -17.97
C LEU A 208 -11.69 -26.85 -18.62
N ASP A 209 -12.87 -27.45 -18.45
CA ASP A 209 -13.23 -28.73 -19.08
C ASP A 209 -13.32 -28.65 -20.62
N LEU A 210 -13.49 -27.44 -21.18
CA LEU A 210 -13.54 -27.19 -22.62
C LEU A 210 -12.16 -26.90 -23.23
N MET A 211 -11.12 -26.69 -22.40
CA MET A 211 -9.79 -26.35 -22.86
C MET A 211 -8.96 -27.59 -23.24
N PRO A 212 -8.07 -27.51 -24.25
CA PRO A 212 -7.16 -28.60 -24.58
C PRO A 212 -6.24 -28.95 -23.41
N ALA A 213 -6.07 -30.24 -23.13
CA ALA A 213 -5.28 -30.73 -21.99
C ALA A 213 -3.81 -30.26 -22.01
N GLU A 214 -3.27 -29.97 -23.19
CA GLU A 214 -1.91 -29.45 -23.38
C GLU A 214 -1.76 -27.97 -22.98
N LYS A 215 -2.86 -27.20 -23.00
CA LYS A 215 -2.89 -25.76 -22.67
C LYS A 215 -3.57 -25.48 -21.33
N GLN A 216 -4.31 -26.44 -20.80
CA GLN A 216 -5.10 -26.28 -19.57
C GLN A 216 -4.25 -25.83 -18.37
N GLU A 217 -3.06 -26.41 -18.19
CA GLU A 217 -2.13 -26.03 -17.10
C GLU A 217 -1.69 -24.56 -17.23
N ARG A 218 -1.41 -24.10 -18.46
CA ARG A 218 -0.98 -22.73 -18.73
C ARG A 218 -2.11 -21.71 -18.58
N ILE A 219 -3.31 -22.06 -19.07
CA ILE A 219 -4.50 -21.21 -18.95
C ILE A 219 -4.92 -21.08 -17.48
N GLU A 220 -4.83 -22.16 -16.70
CA GLU A 220 -5.15 -22.12 -15.27
C GLU A 220 -4.17 -21.23 -14.50
N GLU A 221 -2.87 -21.29 -14.82
CA GLU A 221 -1.85 -20.37 -14.27
C GLU A 221 -2.14 -18.91 -14.63
N ASP A 222 -2.42 -18.62 -15.91
CA ASP A 222 -2.69 -17.26 -16.39
C ASP A 222 -3.98 -16.68 -15.76
N LEU A 223 -5.04 -17.48 -15.67
CA LEU A 223 -6.32 -17.05 -15.09
C LEU A 223 -6.29 -16.96 -13.57
N GLU A 224 -5.40 -17.69 -12.87
CA GLU A 224 -5.17 -17.49 -11.43
C GLU A 224 -4.61 -16.08 -11.19
N VAL A 225 -3.67 -15.62 -12.01
CA VAL A 225 -3.13 -14.26 -11.91
C VAL A 225 -4.23 -13.21 -12.14
N PHE A 226 -5.07 -13.40 -13.15
CA PHE A 226 -6.15 -12.45 -13.42
C PHE A 226 -7.25 -12.50 -12.35
N LEU A 227 -7.79 -13.68 -12.01
CA LEU A 227 -8.98 -13.80 -11.17
C LEU A 227 -8.67 -13.73 -9.66
N VAL A 228 -7.46 -14.12 -9.24
CA VAL A 228 -7.09 -14.27 -7.82
C VAL A 228 -6.11 -13.19 -7.37
N ASP A 229 -5.10 -12.88 -8.18
CA ASP A 229 -4.09 -11.88 -7.81
C ASP A 229 -4.53 -10.45 -8.19
N PHE A 230 -5.05 -10.26 -9.41
CA PHE A 230 -5.58 -8.97 -9.86
C PHE A 230 -6.97 -8.65 -9.30
N GLN A 231 -7.77 -9.69 -9.01
CA GLN A 231 -9.10 -9.57 -8.39
C GLN A 231 -10.03 -8.58 -9.11
N PRO A 232 -10.43 -8.87 -10.36
CA PRO A 232 -11.33 -8.01 -11.12
C PRO A 232 -12.68 -7.88 -10.39
N PRO A 233 -13.43 -6.80 -10.68
CA PRO A 233 -14.76 -6.59 -10.12
C PRO A 233 -15.75 -7.69 -10.56
N ASN A 234 -17.02 -7.58 -10.18
CA ASN A 234 -18.03 -8.55 -10.64
C ASN A 234 -18.09 -8.57 -12.18
N ILE A 235 -18.34 -9.74 -12.80
CA ILE A 235 -18.42 -9.87 -14.28
C ILE A 235 -19.32 -8.79 -14.92
N LYS A 236 -20.40 -8.38 -14.23
CA LYS A 236 -21.33 -7.35 -14.73
C LYS A 236 -20.71 -5.96 -14.89
N GLU A 237 -19.59 -5.71 -14.22
CA GLU A 237 -18.83 -4.46 -14.24
C GLU A 237 -17.58 -4.56 -15.11
N TRP A 238 -17.37 -5.69 -15.79
CA TRP A 238 -16.22 -5.87 -16.66
C TRP A 238 -16.34 -4.99 -17.91
N ASP A 239 -15.26 -4.25 -18.21
CA ASP A 239 -15.15 -3.43 -19.40
C ASP A 239 -13.77 -3.56 -20.07
N SER A 240 -13.60 -2.91 -21.22
CA SER A 240 -12.33 -2.93 -21.95
C SER A 240 -11.24 -2.07 -21.28
N GLY A 241 -11.59 -1.15 -20.39
CA GLY A 241 -10.64 -0.35 -19.61
C GLY A 241 -9.91 -1.21 -18.59
N MET A 242 -10.64 -2.07 -17.87
CA MET A 242 -10.11 -2.99 -16.88
C MET A 242 -9.10 -3.99 -17.47
N VAL A 243 -9.40 -4.57 -18.63
CA VAL A 243 -8.47 -5.50 -19.31
C VAL A 243 -7.22 -4.76 -19.81
N LYS A 244 -7.35 -3.52 -20.27
CA LYS A 244 -6.21 -2.68 -20.67
C LYS A 244 -5.32 -2.34 -19.50
N HIS A 245 -5.91 -1.95 -18.37
CA HIS A 245 -5.19 -1.67 -17.14
C HIS A 245 -4.46 -2.92 -16.63
N PHE A 246 -5.13 -4.08 -16.62
CA PHE A 246 -4.51 -5.34 -16.22
C PHE A 246 -3.29 -5.69 -17.08
N ILE A 247 -3.44 -5.74 -18.41
CA ILE A 247 -2.35 -6.15 -19.31
C ILE A 247 -1.26 -5.08 -19.44
N GLY A 248 -1.64 -3.80 -19.48
CA GLY A 248 -0.76 -2.68 -19.78
C GLY A 248 0.05 -2.18 -18.58
N GLU A 249 -0.51 -2.29 -17.39
CA GLU A 249 0.06 -1.69 -16.17
C GLU A 249 0.27 -2.78 -15.12
N TRP A 250 -0.83 -3.33 -14.56
CA TRP A 250 -0.74 -4.21 -13.39
C TRP A 250 0.12 -5.45 -13.63
N PHE A 251 -0.10 -6.17 -14.73
CA PHE A 251 0.61 -7.42 -15.01
C PHE A 251 2.09 -7.15 -15.30
N VAL A 252 2.41 -6.04 -15.97
CA VAL A 252 3.79 -5.64 -16.25
C VAL A 252 4.54 -5.29 -14.96
N GLU A 253 3.91 -4.50 -14.10
CA GLU A 253 4.51 -4.01 -12.85
C GLU A 253 4.65 -5.11 -11.78
N ASN A 254 3.66 -5.99 -11.67
CA ASN A 254 3.58 -6.95 -10.57
C ASN A 254 4.17 -8.33 -10.92
N ALA A 255 4.06 -8.77 -12.18
CA ALA A 255 4.56 -10.09 -12.60
C ALA A 255 5.88 -10.03 -13.38
N ASN A 256 6.29 -8.83 -13.85
CA ASN A 256 7.46 -8.63 -14.72
C ASN A 256 7.56 -9.70 -15.85
N PRO A 257 6.51 -9.83 -16.68
CA PRO A 257 6.34 -10.93 -17.61
C PRO A 257 7.32 -10.84 -18.78
N LEU A 258 7.74 -12.00 -19.30
CA LEU A 258 8.37 -12.05 -20.62
C LEU A 258 7.33 -11.86 -21.71
N LYS A 259 7.78 -11.60 -22.94
CA LYS A 259 6.89 -11.45 -24.09
C LYS A 259 6.01 -12.70 -24.31
N GLU A 260 6.57 -13.89 -24.10
CA GLU A 260 5.83 -15.16 -24.21
C GLU A 260 4.75 -15.30 -23.12
N ASP A 261 4.94 -14.69 -21.95
CA ASP A 261 3.95 -14.68 -20.88
C ASP A 261 2.83 -13.68 -21.18
N LEU A 262 3.13 -12.54 -21.79
CA LEU A 262 2.12 -11.58 -22.27
C LEU A 262 1.26 -12.18 -23.38
N ASP A 263 1.87 -12.86 -24.35
CA ASP A 263 1.15 -13.50 -25.46
C ASP A 263 0.26 -14.65 -24.93
N SER A 264 0.77 -15.43 -23.98
CA SER A 264 0.00 -16.48 -23.28
C SER A 264 -1.19 -15.90 -22.52
N MET A 265 -0.96 -14.87 -21.70
CA MET A 265 -2.00 -14.21 -20.91
C MET A 265 -3.11 -13.65 -21.80
N ARG A 266 -2.75 -13.04 -22.94
CA ARG A 266 -3.73 -12.54 -23.92
C ARG A 266 -4.56 -13.67 -24.52
N GLU A 267 -3.94 -14.80 -24.87
CA GLU A 267 -4.64 -15.98 -25.39
C GLU A 267 -5.60 -16.58 -24.36
N SER A 268 -5.15 -16.69 -23.10
CA SER A 268 -5.92 -17.21 -21.97
C SER A 268 -7.12 -16.32 -21.64
N LEU A 269 -6.92 -14.99 -21.58
CA LEU A 269 -8.02 -14.03 -21.37
C LEU A 269 -8.99 -14.00 -22.54
N LEU A 270 -8.51 -14.03 -23.78
CA LEU A 270 -9.38 -14.04 -24.95
C LEU A 270 -10.29 -15.29 -24.94
N SER A 271 -9.73 -16.44 -24.57
CA SER A 271 -10.47 -17.69 -24.44
C SER A 271 -11.54 -17.62 -23.34
N LEU A 272 -11.21 -17.03 -22.19
CA LEU A 272 -12.16 -16.81 -21.10
C LEU A 272 -13.29 -15.86 -21.51
N PHE A 273 -12.96 -14.70 -22.07
CA PHE A 273 -13.94 -13.69 -22.48
C PHE A 273 -14.86 -14.23 -23.59
N GLN A 274 -14.32 -15.01 -24.54
CA GLN A 274 -15.13 -15.67 -25.56
C GLN A 274 -16.11 -16.69 -24.95
N PHE A 275 -15.68 -17.43 -23.93
CA PHE A 275 -16.57 -18.36 -23.23
C PHE A 275 -17.67 -17.63 -22.47
N LEU A 276 -17.33 -16.58 -21.72
CA LEU A 276 -18.30 -15.80 -20.93
C LEU A 276 -19.31 -15.04 -21.82
N ASP A 277 -18.91 -14.61 -23.01
CA ASP A 277 -19.81 -14.01 -24.01
C ASP A 277 -20.83 -15.04 -24.52
N ARG A 278 -20.39 -16.26 -24.83
CA ARG A 278 -21.27 -17.36 -25.28
C ARG A 278 -22.27 -17.81 -24.22
N GLU A 279 -21.89 -17.73 -22.95
CA GLU A 279 -22.78 -18.02 -21.81
C GLU A 279 -23.66 -16.82 -21.43
N GLU A 280 -23.62 -15.71 -22.19
CA GLU A 280 -24.35 -14.46 -21.95
C GLU A 280 -24.09 -13.85 -20.56
N LEU A 281 -22.88 -14.10 -20.02
CA LEU A 281 -22.48 -13.61 -18.69
C LEU A 281 -21.82 -12.24 -18.76
N LEU A 282 -21.25 -11.86 -19.90
CA LEU A 282 -20.62 -10.55 -20.09
C LEU A 282 -21.62 -9.43 -20.40
N PRO A 283 -21.32 -8.18 -20.01
CA PRO A 283 -22.07 -7.03 -20.49
C PRO A 283 -21.96 -6.89 -22.02
N GLY A 284 -23.05 -6.45 -22.66
CA GLY A 284 -23.14 -6.38 -24.12
C GLY A 284 -22.06 -5.49 -24.75
N GLY A 285 -21.38 -6.00 -25.78
CA GLY A 285 -20.36 -5.28 -26.54
C GLY A 285 -18.98 -5.20 -25.87
N VAL A 286 -18.80 -5.81 -24.69
CA VAL A 286 -17.50 -5.87 -24.00
C VAL A 286 -16.54 -6.82 -24.73
N PHE A 287 -17.02 -7.99 -25.17
CA PHE A 287 -16.20 -8.96 -25.88
C PHE A 287 -15.57 -8.37 -27.16
N ASP A 288 -16.34 -7.66 -27.98
CA ASP A 288 -15.85 -7.03 -29.21
C ASP A 288 -14.74 -6.00 -28.96
N GLN A 289 -14.86 -5.24 -27.86
CA GLN A 289 -13.86 -4.23 -27.50
C GLN A 289 -12.59 -4.86 -26.91
N VAL A 290 -12.74 -5.91 -26.12
CA VAL A 290 -11.63 -6.64 -25.48
C VAL A 290 -10.86 -7.47 -26.50
N SER A 291 -11.55 -8.19 -27.39
CA SER A 291 -10.93 -8.97 -28.47
C SER A 291 -10.08 -8.11 -29.40
N ALA A 292 -10.59 -6.95 -29.83
CA ALA A 292 -9.83 -5.99 -30.64
C ALA A 292 -8.56 -5.45 -29.96
N PHE A 293 -8.45 -5.56 -28.64
CA PHE A 293 -7.27 -5.21 -27.87
C PHE A 293 -6.32 -6.41 -27.65
N LEU A 294 -6.86 -7.57 -27.29
CA LEU A 294 -6.06 -8.77 -26.99
C LEU A 294 -5.48 -9.45 -28.24
N GLU A 295 -6.08 -9.25 -29.41
CA GLU A 295 -5.59 -9.77 -30.70
C GLU A 295 -4.44 -8.94 -31.31
N LYS A 296 -3.99 -7.86 -30.64
CA LYS A 296 -2.87 -7.00 -31.07
C LYS A 296 -1.53 -7.41 -30.47
#